data_AF-A0AAP8N9M8-F1
#
_entry.id   AF-A0AAP8N9M8-F1
#
_cell.length_a   1.000
_cell.length_b   1.000
_cell.length_c   1.000
_cell.angle_alpha   90.00
_cell.angle_beta   90.00
_cell.angle_gamma   90.00
#
_symmetry.space_group_name_H-M   'P 1'
#
loop_
_entity.id
_entity.type
_entity.pdbx_description
1 polymer ?
#
loop_
_entity_poly.entity_id
_entity_poly.type
_entity_poly.pdbx_seq_one_letter_code
_entity_poly.pdbx_strand_id
1 'polypeptide(L)'
;MKGLLIPERMKRASVWVVWGFVSIGVLGWGLWVVLKAVGSTEGMTAWVQALGSIGAILAAVAIAQRGVSQQKEDKLFEGYDYMQKAYGVAVYASEVIVGASDYILEGAPTIPMLKYHSNLLEIALEDLKEIEYVRLDDSKVADAFLSLKRNVNLTRSAIQMRFEANEGFDARQVAAWGPYATSEVKKMSDAMIRYLGRHPNLLDEVHALQQGGST
;
A
#
# COMPACT_ATOMS: atom_id res chain seq x y z
N MET A 1 -7.44 30.79 -38.84
CA MET A 1 -8.62 30.64 -37.96
C MET A 1 -8.09 30.34 -36.56
N LYS A 2 -8.25 31.25 -35.59
CA LYS A 2 -7.79 31.05 -34.21
C LYS A 2 -8.79 30.13 -33.50
N GLY A 3 -8.37 28.91 -33.15
CA GLY A 3 -9.19 27.99 -32.37
C GLY A 3 -9.48 28.58 -31.00
N LEU A 4 -10.76 28.70 -30.65
CA LEU A 4 -11.19 29.12 -29.32
C LEU A 4 -10.73 28.08 -28.30
N LEU A 5 -9.70 28.43 -27.53
CA LEU A 5 -9.23 27.65 -26.37
C LEU A 5 -10.27 27.79 -25.26
N ILE A 6 -11.28 26.91 -25.27
CA ILE A 6 -12.30 26.87 -24.22
C ILE A 6 -11.69 26.18 -22.98
N PRO A 7 -11.62 26.87 -21.82
CA PRO A 7 -11.04 26.30 -20.61
C PRO A 7 -11.81 25.07 -20.12
N GLU A 8 -11.11 24.03 -19.65
CA GLU A 8 -11.70 22.73 -19.28
C GLU A 8 -12.81 22.82 -18.22
N ARG A 9 -12.77 23.84 -17.36
CA ARG A 9 -13.84 24.10 -16.37
C ARG A 9 -15.17 24.47 -17.04
N MET A 10 -15.14 25.18 -18.17
CA MET A 10 -16.35 25.48 -18.96
C MET A 10 -16.90 24.26 -19.68
N LYS A 11 -16.04 23.33 -20.14
CA LYS A 11 -16.47 22.05 -20.72
C LYS A 11 -17.23 21.18 -19.71
N ARG A 12 -16.75 21.12 -18.46
CA ARG A 12 -17.48 20.40 -17.40
C ARG A 12 -18.83 21.05 -17.10
N ALA A 13 -18.87 22.37 -17.00
CA ALA A 13 -20.12 23.10 -16.76
C ALA A 13 -21.16 22.87 -17.87
N SER A 14 -20.77 22.89 -19.14
CA SER A 14 -21.71 22.66 -20.25
C SER A 14 -22.28 21.25 -20.26
N VAL A 15 -21.50 20.23 -19.89
CA VAL A 15 -21.98 18.85 -19.75
C VAL A 15 -23.05 18.75 -18.66
N TRP A 16 -22.87 19.40 -17.51
CA TRP A 16 -23.87 19.43 -16.44
C TRP A 16 -25.17 20.15 -16.87
N VAL A 17 -25.06 21.24 -17.64
CA VAL A 17 -26.24 21.96 -18.16
C VAL A 17 -27.04 21.10 -19.15
N VAL A 18 -26.35 20.39 -20.05
CA VAL A 18 -26.99 19.46 -21.00
C VAL A 18 -27.69 18.32 -20.25
N TRP A 19 -27.04 17.72 -19.26
CA TRP A 19 -27.66 16.67 -18.43
C TRP A 19 -28.86 17.20 -17.63
N GLY A 20 -28.81 18.43 -17.13
CA GLY A 20 -29.95 19.08 -16.46
C GLY A 20 -31.14 19.26 -17.40
N PHE A 21 -30.90 19.74 -18.63
CA PHE A 21 -31.95 19.94 -19.63
C PHE A 21 -32.59 18.62 -20.06
N VAL A 22 -31.77 17.58 -20.31
CA VAL A 22 -32.25 16.22 -20.63
C VAL A 22 -33.08 15.65 -19.48
N SER A 23 -32.65 15.83 -18.23
CA SER A 23 -33.38 15.35 -17.06
C SER A 23 -34.75 16.01 -16.91
N ILE A 24 -34.86 17.33 -17.14
CA ILE A 24 -36.14 18.05 -17.13
C ILE A 24 -37.06 17.55 -18.24
N GLY A 25 -36.51 17.32 -19.45
CA GLY A 25 -37.27 16.76 -20.58
C GLY A 25 -37.82 15.37 -20.31
N VAL A 26 -36.99 14.48 -19.74
CA VAL A 26 -37.41 13.11 -19.36
C VAL A 26 -38.44 13.14 -18.24
N LEU A 27 -38.30 14.02 -17.25
CA LEU A 27 -39.28 14.20 -16.18
C LEU A 27 -40.61 14.72 -16.71
N GLY A 28 -40.60 15.72 -17.60
CA GLY A 28 -41.79 16.26 -18.23
C GLY A 28 -42.51 15.23 -19.12
N TRP A 29 -41.74 14.44 -19.87
CA TRP A 29 -42.28 13.37 -20.69
C TRP A 29 -42.85 12.22 -19.84
N GLY A 30 -42.14 11.80 -18.79
CA GLY A 30 -42.62 10.81 -17.84
C GLY A 30 -43.92 11.23 -17.15
N LEU A 31 -44.00 12.50 -16.72
CA LEU A 31 -45.21 13.07 -16.12
C LEU A 31 -46.39 13.07 -17.11
N TRP A 32 -46.15 13.40 -18.38
CA TRP A 32 -47.16 13.38 -19.43
C TRP A 32 -47.67 11.97 -19.73
N VAL A 33 -46.77 10.98 -19.82
CA VAL A 33 -47.15 9.57 -20.04
C VAL A 33 -48.01 9.05 -18.87
N VAL A 34 -47.65 9.38 -17.63
CA VAL A 34 -48.42 8.99 -16.44
C VAL A 34 -49.79 9.66 -16.42
N LEU A 35 -49.87 10.96 -16.71
CA LEU A 35 -51.13 11.69 -16.84
C LEU A 35 -52.06 11.05 -17.88
N LYS A 36 -51.49 10.63 -19.02
CA LYS A 36 -52.24 9.99 -20.09
C LYS A 36 -52.70 8.56 -19.75
N ALA A 37 -51.96 7.86 -18.89
CA ALA A 37 -52.26 6.48 -18.50
C ALA A 37 -53.24 6.37 -17.31
N VAL A 38 -53.20 7.31 -16.37
CA VAL A 38 -53.97 7.22 -15.11
C VAL A 38 -55.32 7.94 -15.21
N GLY A 39 -55.48 8.90 -16.12
CA GLY A 39 -56.78 9.53 -16.42
C GLY A 39 -57.44 10.33 -15.28
N SER A 40 -56.82 10.39 -14.10
CA SER A 40 -57.28 11.13 -12.92
C SER A 40 -56.09 11.79 -12.22
N THR A 41 -56.28 13.04 -11.80
CA THR A 41 -55.29 13.86 -11.07
C THR A 41 -55.26 13.60 -9.56
N GLU A 42 -56.24 12.85 -9.02
CA GLU A 42 -56.30 12.53 -7.59
C GLU A 42 -55.33 11.40 -7.24
N GLY A 43 -54.32 11.71 -6.42
CA GLY A 43 -53.29 10.74 -5.99
C GLY A 43 -51.96 10.79 -6.77
N MET A 44 -51.86 11.66 -7.78
CA MET A 44 -50.69 11.76 -8.66
C MET A 44 -49.39 12.14 -7.92
N THR A 45 -49.50 13.02 -6.93
CA THR A 45 -48.36 13.45 -6.10
C THR A 45 -47.75 12.29 -5.30
N ALA A 46 -48.58 11.39 -4.77
CA ALA A 46 -48.13 10.23 -3.99
C ALA A 46 -47.38 9.21 -4.87
N TRP A 47 -47.83 9.00 -6.11
CA TRP A 47 -47.19 8.09 -7.06
C TRP A 47 -45.83 8.59 -7.55
N VAL A 48 -45.73 9.88 -7.89
CA VAL A 48 -44.45 10.51 -8.30
C VAL A 48 -43.44 10.49 -7.16
N GLN A 49 -43.89 10.74 -5.91
CA GLN A 49 -43.04 10.69 -4.73
C GLN A 49 -42.55 9.25 -4.44
N ALA A 50 -43.38 8.23 -4.65
CA ALA A 50 -43.00 6.83 -4.50
C ALA A 50 -41.94 6.40 -5.53
N LEU A 51 -42.11 6.78 -6.81
CA LEU A 51 -41.12 6.49 -7.84
C LEU A 51 -39.81 7.26 -7.63
N GLY A 52 -39.89 8.54 -7.22
CA GLY A 52 -38.72 9.35 -6.89
C GLY A 52 -37.92 8.78 -5.71
N SER A 53 -38.60 8.28 -4.68
CA SER A 53 -37.95 7.66 -3.53
C SER A 53 -37.30 6.32 -3.87
N ILE A 54 -37.93 5.47 -4.69
CA ILE A 54 -37.31 4.22 -5.19
C ILE A 54 -36.07 4.53 -6.04
N GLY A 55 -36.16 5.51 -6.96
CA GLY A 55 -35.02 5.92 -7.78
C GLY A 55 -33.86 6.48 -6.94
N ALA A 56 -34.15 7.29 -5.93
CA ALA A 56 -33.16 7.81 -5.00
C ALA A 56 -32.48 6.69 -4.19
N ILE A 57 -33.22 5.69 -3.72
CA ILE A 57 -32.66 4.52 -3.02
C ILE A 57 -31.73 3.73 -3.94
N LEU A 58 -32.14 3.45 -5.18
CA LEU A 58 -31.31 2.74 -6.15
C LEU A 58 -30.02 3.50 -6.49
N ALA A 59 -30.12 4.82 -6.67
CA ALA A 59 -28.96 5.67 -6.91
C ALA A 59 -28.02 5.68 -5.69
N ALA A 60 -28.57 5.80 -4.47
CA ALA A 60 -27.79 5.75 -3.23
C ALA A 60 -27.08 4.40 -3.07
N VAL A 61 -27.76 3.28 -3.36
CA VAL A 61 -27.15 1.94 -3.33
C VAL A 61 -26.03 1.82 -4.36
N ALA A 62 -26.24 2.28 -5.60
CA ALA A 62 -25.23 2.22 -6.65
C ALA A 62 -23.99 3.06 -6.32
N ILE A 63 -24.17 4.26 -5.74
CA ILE A 63 -23.08 5.12 -5.29
C ILE A 63 -22.35 4.49 -4.09
N ALA A 64 -23.09 3.96 -3.12
CA ALA A 64 -22.51 3.28 -1.97
C ALA A 64 -21.68 2.05 -2.39
N GLN A 65 -22.19 1.24 -3.32
CA GLN A 65 -21.47 0.08 -3.85
C GLN A 65 -20.19 0.48 -4.58
N ARG A 66 -20.23 1.53 -5.40
CA ARG A 66 -19.02 2.07 -6.07
C ARG A 66 -18.00 2.60 -5.07
N GLY A 67 -18.45 3.35 -4.06
CA GLY A 67 -17.57 3.90 -3.02
C GLY A 67 -16.91 2.81 -2.17
N VAL A 68 -17.62 1.72 -1.86
CA VAL A 68 -17.05 0.58 -1.11
C VAL A 68 -16.00 -0.16 -1.92
N SER A 69 -16.17 -0.29 -3.25
CA SER A 69 -15.15 -0.92 -4.10
C SER A 69 -13.88 -0.09 -4.15
N GLN A 70 -14.01 1.23 -4.37
CA GLN A 70 -12.87 2.14 -4.43
C GLN A 70 -12.12 2.20 -3.09
N GLN A 71 -12.83 2.29 -1.96
CA GLN A 71 -12.17 2.27 -0.65
C GLN A 71 -11.43 0.97 -0.34
N LYS A 72 -11.88 -0.16 -0.90
CA LYS A 72 -11.15 -1.43 -0.75
C LYS A 72 -9.88 -1.42 -1.59
N GLU A 73 -9.95 -0.94 -2.82
CA GLU A 73 -8.79 -0.80 -3.71
C GLU A 73 -7.75 0.15 -3.09
N ASP A 74 -8.16 1.34 -2.65
CA ASP A 74 -7.27 2.32 -2.01
C ASP A 74 -6.55 1.74 -0.80
N LYS A 75 -7.25 0.99 0.05
CA LYS A 75 -6.66 0.32 1.21
C LYS A 75 -5.67 -0.78 0.85
N LEU A 76 -5.96 -1.55 -0.20
CA LEU A 76 -5.04 -2.58 -0.70
C LEU A 76 -3.77 -1.95 -1.27
N PHE A 77 -3.89 -0.81 -1.95
CA PHE A 77 -2.74 -0.04 -2.44
C PHE A 77 -1.89 0.50 -1.31
N GLU A 78 -2.52 1.13 -0.31
CA GLU A 78 -1.80 1.64 0.86
C GLU A 78 -1.09 0.51 1.62
N GLY A 79 -1.75 -0.64 1.79
CA GLY A 79 -1.16 -1.83 2.40
C GLY A 79 0.03 -2.38 1.60
N TYR A 80 -0.07 -2.39 0.26
CA TYR A 80 1.01 -2.84 -0.61
C TYR A 80 2.24 -1.91 -0.55
N ASP A 81 2.05 -0.60 -0.68
CA ASP A 81 3.13 0.39 -0.59
C ASP A 81 3.86 0.28 0.75
N TYR A 82 3.08 0.07 1.82
CA TYR A 82 3.61 -0.17 3.15
C TYR A 82 4.47 -1.45 3.23
N MET A 83 4.00 -2.56 2.68
CA MET A 83 4.77 -3.81 2.61
C MET A 83 6.04 -3.66 1.77
N GLN A 84 5.99 -2.88 0.68
CA GLN A 84 7.17 -2.57 -0.13
C GLN A 84 8.20 -1.74 0.63
N LYS A 85 7.77 -0.73 1.40
CA LYS A 85 8.66 0.02 2.30
C LYS A 85 9.30 -0.93 3.33
N ALA A 86 8.50 -1.79 3.98
CA ALA A 86 9.01 -2.77 4.93
C ALA A 86 10.05 -3.71 4.31
N TYR A 87 9.84 -4.12 3.05
CA TYR A 87 10.82 -4.89 2.27
C TYR A 87 12.12 -4.15 2.01
N GLY A 88 12.06 -2.89 1.59
CA GLY A 88 13.25 -2.06 1.41
C GLY A 88 14.09 -1.97 2.69
N VAL A 89 13.44 -1.68 3.83
CA VAL A 89 14.12 -1.60 5.13
C VAL A 89 14.72 -2.95 5.53
N ALA A 90 14.02 -4.06 5.28
CA ALA A 90 14.51 -5.40 5.59
C ALA A 90 15.73 -5.79 4.75
N VAL A 91 15.75 -5.44 3.47
CA VAL A 91 16.91 -5.68 2.59
C VAL A 91 18.12 -4.93 3.13
N TYR A 92 17.99 -3.64 3.41
CA TYR A 92 19.07 -2.83 3.99
C TYR A 92 19.59 -3.43 5.30
N ALA A 93 18.70 -3.77 6.23
CA ALA A 93 19.07 -4.38 7.50
C ALA A 93 19.82 -5.71 7.33
N SER A 94 19.42 -6.53 6.35
CA SER A 94 20.13 -7.77 6.03
C SER A 94 21.52 -7.52 5.47
N GLU A 95 21.69 -6.53 4.58
CA GLU A 95 23.00 -6.16 4.03
C GLU A 95 23.95 -5.69 5.13
N VAL A 96 23.46 -4.91 6.10
CA VAL A 96 24.25 -4.47 7.25
C VAL A 96 24.71 -5.66 8.09
N ILE A 97 23.84 -6.65 8.35
CA ILE A 97 24.22 -7.87 9.08
C ILE A 97 25.29 -8.66 8.30
N VAL A 98 25.10 -8.85 6.99
CA VAL A 98 26.04 -9.59 6.13
C VAL A 98 27.39 -8.89 6.12
N GLY A 99 27.43 -7.58 5.88
CA GLY A 99 28.68 -6.82 5.86
C GLY A 99 29.40 -6.85 7.21
N ALA A 100 28.68 -6.77 8.33
CA ALA A 100 29.27 -6.91 9.66
C ALA A 100 29.84 -8.31 9.90
N SER A 101 29.12 -9.35 9.47
CA SER A 101 29.56 -10.75 9.54
C SER A 101 30.84 -10.97 8.75
N ASP A 102 30.84 -10.59 7.48
CA ASP A 102 31.96 -10.81 6.56
C ASP A 102 33.22 -10.10 7.08
N TYR A 103 33.09 -8.84 7.51
CA TYR A 103 34.20 -8.09 8.09
C TYR A 103 34.84 -8.78 9.31
N ILE A 104 34.02 -9.36 10.20
CA ILE A 104 34.53 -10.05 11.38
C ILE A 104 35.23 -11.37 10.98
N LEU A 105 34.74 -12.05 9.96
CA LEU A 105 35.28 -13.33 9.49
C LEU A 105 36.59 -13.19 8.70
N GLU A 106 36.84 -12.04 8.05
CA GLU A 106 38.08 -11.75 7.33
C GLU A 106 39.33 -11.72 8.26
N GLY A 107 39.12 -11.59 9.56
CA GLY A 107 40.14 -11.78 10.59
C GLY A 107 40.78 -10.47 11.06
N ALA A 108 40.69 -10.25 12.37
CA ALA A 108 41.15 -9.07 13.13
C ALA A 108 40.29 -7.79 12.92
N PRO A 109 39.00 -7.82 13.32
CA PRO A 109 38.16 -6.63 13.27
C PRO A 109 38.74 -5.52 14.16
N THR A 110 38.95 -4.35 13.59
CA THR A 110 39.45 -3.17 14.31
C THR A 110 38.34 -2.53 15.13
N ILE A 111 38.69 -1.96 16.29
CA ILE A 111 37.74 -1.23 17.16
C ILE A 111 36.92 -0.17 16.38
N PRO A 112 37.52 0.71 15.55
CA PRO A 112 36.77 1.71 14.81
C PRO A 112 35.72 1.10 13.87
N MET A 113 36.06 -0.01 13.21
CA MET A 113 35.14 -0.65 12.26
C MET A 113 34.02 -1.41 12.98
N LEU A 114 34.31 -2.04 14.13
CA LEU A 114 33.26 -2.63 14.96
C LEU A 114 32.24 -1.58 15.44
N LYS A 115 32.71 -0.39 15.83
CA LYS A 115 31.83 0.74 16.15
C LYS A 115 31.01 1.19 14.95
N TYR A 116 31.63 1.26 13.77
CA TYR A 116 30.94 1.60 12.53
C TYR A 116 29.79 0.62 12.24
N HIS A 117 30.06 -0.69 12.24
CA HIS A 117 29.01 -1.70 12.02
C HIS A 117 27.94 -1.71 13.13
N SER A 118 28.33 -1.48 14.39
CA SER A 118 27.37 -1.34 15.48
C SER A 118 26.42 -0.17 15.26
N ASN A 119 26.93 0.98 14.80
CA ASN A 119 26.11 2.15 14.49
C ASN A 119 25.19 1.90 13.28
N LEU A 120 25.67 1.23 12.24
CA LEU A 120 24.82 0.84 11.11
C LEU A 120 23.68 -0.09 11.53
N LEU A 121 23.95 -1.05 12.42
CA LEU A 121 22.93 -1.94 12.97
C LEU A 121 21.92 -1.17 13.84
N GLU A 122 22.36 -0.13 14.54
CA GLU A 122 21.47 0.75 15.31
C GLU A 122 20.55 1.57 14.40
N ILE A 123 21.09 2.14 13.31
CA ILE A 123 20.30 2.84 12.30
C ILE A 123 19.27 1.88 11.68
N ALA A 124 19.72 0.69 11.25
CA ALA A 124 18.81 -0.32 10.71
C ALA A 124 17.72 -0.73 11.72
N LEU A 125 18.03 -0.82 13.02
CA LEU A 125 17.03 -1.08 14.06
C LEU A 125 16.02 0.06 14.20
N GLU A 126 16.46 1.31 14.06
CA GLU A 126 15.57 2.47 14.12
C GLU A 126 14.62 2.49 12.93
N ASP A 127 15.13 2.25 11.71
CA ASP A 127 14.30 2.12 10.51
C ASP A 127 13.30 0.96 10.65
N LEU A 128 13.73 -0.16 11.23
CA LEU A 128 12.87 -1.31 11.54
C LEU A 128 11.84 -1.05 12.66
N LYS A 129 11.93 0.05 13.42
CA LYS A 129 10.90 0.47 14.37
C LYS A 129 9.82 1.32 13.71
N GLU A 130 10.13 2.02 12.62
CA GLU A 130 9.12 2.77 11.86
C GLU A 130 8.06 1.86 11.23
N ILE A 131 8.41 0.59 11.03
CA ILE A 131 7.49 -0.42 10.51
C ILE A 131 6.66 -1.00 11.66
N GLU A 132 5.41 -0.58 11.73
CA GLU A 132 4.34 -1.09 12.56
C GLU A 132 3.89 -2.48 12.09
N TYR A 133 4.09 -3.47 12.96
CA TYR A 133 3.68 -4.85 12.72
C TYR A 133 2.18 -4.98 12.36
N VAL A 134 1.33 -4.16 12.99
CA VAL A 134 -0.13 -4.22 12.82
C VAL A 134 -0.60 -3.81 11.43
N ARG A 135 0.25 -3.09 10.68
CA ARG A 135 -0.03 -2.63 9.31
C ARG A 135 0.44 -3.61 8.24
N LEU A 136 1.09 -4.71 8.61
CA LEU A 136 1.49 -5.76 7.69
C LEU A 136 0.32 -6.73 7.49
N ASP A 137 -0.35 -6.63 6.33
CA ASP A 137 -1.55 -7.42 6.01
C ASP A 137 -1.29 -8.93 5.96
N ASP A 138 -0.07 -9.34 5.61
CA ASP A 138 0.31 -10.76 5.53
C ASP A 138 1.12 -11.18 6.77
N SER A 139 0.59 -12.13 7.53
CA SER A 139 1.23 -12.60 8.75
C SER A 139 2.61 -13.23 8.51
N LYS A 140 2.86 -13.83 7.34
CA LYS A 140 4.17 -14.40 7.02
C LYS A 140 5.21 -13.32 6.75
N VAL A 141 4.80 -12.22 6.10
CA VAL A 141 5.65 -11.02 5.95
C VAL A 141 5.98 -10.48 7.33
N ALA A 142 4.97 -10.34 8.19
CA ALA A 142 5.11 -9.82 9.54
C ALA A 142 6.05 -10.68 10.41
N ASP A 143 5.93 -12.00 10.36
CA ASP A 143 6.78 -12.93 11.12
C ASP A 143 8.24 -12.91 10.63
N ALA A 144 8.46 -12.85 9.31
CA ALA A 144 9.79 -12.71 8.72
C ALA A 144 10.44 -11.38 9.14
N PHE A 145 9.66 -10.30 9.12
CA PHE A 145 10.10 -8.98 9.53
C PHE A 145 10.51 -8.93 11.02
N LEU A 146 9.70 -9.50 11.92
CA LEU A 146 10.04 -9.61 13.34
C LEU A 146 11.29 -10.46 13.57
N SER A 147 11.42 -11.56 12.84
CA SER A 147 12.59 -12.43 12.93
C SER A 147 13.86 -11.71 12.51
N LEU A 148 13.81 -10.93 11.42
CA LEU A 148 14.92 -10.08 11.00
C LEU A 148 15.25 -9.02 12.05
N LYS A 149 14.26 -8.30 12.59
CA LYS A 149 14.48 -7.30 13.64
C LYS A 149 15.16 -7.88 14.87
N ARG A 150 14.75 -9.08 15.27
CA ARG A 150 15.41 -9.83 16.34
C ARG A 150 16.86 -10.15 15.98
N ASN A 151 17.12 -10.61 14.76
CA ASN A 151 18.49 -10.93 14.31
C ASN A 151 19.39 -9.70 14.30
N VAL A 152 18.92 -8.55 13.81
CA VAL A 152 19.70 -7.29 13.85
C VAL A 152 20.04 -6.91 15.29
N ASN A 153 19.07 -7.00 16.20
CA ASN A 153 19.29 -6.69 17.60
C ASN A 153 20.30 -7.65 18.25
N LEU A 154 20.18 -8.95 17.98
CA LEU A 154 21.12 -9.96 18.49
C LEU A 154 22.54 -9.73 17.97
N THR A 155 22.69 -9.42 16.68
CA THR A 155 23.99 -9.09 16.06
C THR A 155 24.60 -7.84 16.69
N ARG A 156 23.81 -6.76 16.85
CA ARG A 156 24.25 -5.51 17.49
C ARG A 156 24.72 -5.77 18.92
N SER A 157 23.90 -6.47 19.71
CA SER A 157 24.25 -6.82 21.09
C SER A 157 25.50 -7.71 21.17
N ALA A 158 25.66 -8.66 20.24
CA ALA A 158 26.85 -9.51 20.20
C ALA A 158 28.12 -8.71 19.92
N ILE A 159 28.10 -7.79 18.96
CA ILE A 159 29.22 -6.88 18.67
C ILE A 159 29.52 -6.00 19.88
N GLN A 160 28.49 -5.41 20.49
CA GLN A 160 28.63 -4.53 21.65
C GLN A 160 29.23 -5.25 22.87
N MET A 161 28.75 -6.46 23.19
CA MET A 161 29.29 -7.26 24.31
C MET A 161 30.76 -7.62 24.10
N ARG A 162 31.13 -8.05 22.88
CA ARG A 162 32.53 -8.40 22.58
C ARG A 162 33.45 -7.18 22.57
N PHE A 163 32.92 -6.03 22.15
CA PHE A 163 33.61 -4.75 22.24
C PHE A 163 33.90 -4.36 23.70
N GLU A 164 32.93 -4.50 24.60
CA GLU A 164 33.11 -4.20 26.03
C GLU A 164 34.05 -5.20 26.74
N ALA A 165 34.02 -6.47 26.35
CA ALA A 165 34.84 -7.53 26.94
C ALA A 165 36.28 -7.61 26.39
N ASN A 166 36.60 -6.92 25.29
CA ASN A 166 37.84 -7.10 24.52
C ASN A 166 38.10 -8.58 24.13
N GLU A 167 37.04 -9.31 23.83
CA GLU A 167 37.10 -10.74 23.47
C GLU A 167 36.92 -10.95 21.97
N GLY A 168 37.48 -12.05 21.46
CA GLY A 168 37.30 -12.47 20.08
C GLY A 168 35.87 -12.95 19.78
N PHE A 169 35.53 -13.04 18.50
CA PHE A 169 34.25 -13.57 18.03
C PHE A 169 34.32 -15.09 17.79
N ASP A 170 33.21 -15.79 18.03
CA ASP A 170 33.05 -17.17 17.57
C ASP A 170 32.72 -17.16 16.07
N ALA A 171 33.67 -17.55 15.24
CA ALA A 171 33.53 -17.58 13.79
C ALA A 171 32.32 -18.39 13.31
N ARG A 172 31.92 -19.47 14.02
CA ARG A 172 30.75 -20.27 13.63
C ARG A 172 29.46 -19.50 13.85
N GLN A 173 29.38 -18.76 14.95
CA GLN A 173 28.21 -17.94 15.27
C GLN A 173 28.09 -16.78 14.27
N VAL A 174 29.20 -16.09 13.99
CA VAL A 174 29.24 -14.95 13.07
C VAL A 174 28.86 -15.39 11.65
N ALA A 175 29.44 -16.49 11.15
CA ALA A 175 29.15 -17.02 9.82
C ALA A 175 27.67 -17.38 9.59
N ALA A 176 26.89 -17.56 10.66
CA ALA A 176 25.47 -17.84 10.56
C ALA A 176 24.61 -16.57 10.46
N TRP A 177 25.10 -15.40 10.88
CA TRP A 177 24.32 -14.16 10.92
C TRP A 177 23.83 -13.72 9.55
N GLY A 178 24.73 -13.63 8.57
CA GLY A 178 24.41 -13.25 7.19
C GLY A 178 23.36 -14.17 6.55
N PRO A 179 23.62 -15.49 6.47
CA PRO A 179 22.66 -16.45 5.89
C PRO A 179 21.28 -16.41 6.55
N TYR A 180 21.19 -16.23 7.87
CA TYR A 180 19.89 -16.09 8.54
C TYR A 180 19.17 -14.81 8.13
N ALA A 181 19.86 -13.67 8.07
CA ALA A 181 19.26 -12.41 7.63
C ALA A 181 18.73 -12.50 6.18
N THR A 182 19.54 -13.05 5.27
CA THR A 182 19.14 -13.25 3.87
C THR A 182 17.95 -14.21 3.74
N SER A 183 17.91 -15.27 4.55
CA SER A 183 16.78 -16.19 4.61
C SER A 183 15.48 -15.48 5.01
N GLU A 184 15.51 -14.59 6.02
CA GLU A 184 14.31 -13.85 6.43
C GLU A 184 13.83 -12.88 5.34
N VAL A 185 14.74 -12.15 4.69
CA VAL A 185 14.38 -11.28 3.55
C VAL A 185 13.77 -12.09 2.40
N LYS A 186 14.32 -13.27 2.09
CA LYS A 186 13.78 -14.16 1.06
C LYS A 186 12.36 -14.63 1.42
N LYS A 187 12.12 -15.07 2.66
CA LYS A 187 10.78 -15.47 3.12
C LYS A 187 9.77 -14.33 2.97
N MET A 188 10.21 -13.10 3.23
CA MET A 188 9.39 -11.92 3.09
C MET A 188 9.05 -11.63 1.62
N SER A 189 10.05 -11.69 0.73
CA SER A 189 9.86 -11.58 -0.73
C SER A 189 8.87 -12.64 -1.25
N ASP A 190 9.07 -13.91 -0.87
CA ASP A 190 8.19 -15.01 -1.26
C ASP A 190 6.75 -14.79 -0.75
N ALA A 191 6.58 -14.21 0.44
CA ALA A 191 5.28 -13.88 0.99
C ALA A 191 4.61 -12.71 0.24
N MET A 192 5.34 -11.67 -0.11
CA MET A 192 4.84 -10.57 -0.95
C MET A 192 4.43 -11.03 -2.35
N ILE A 193 5.23 -11.89 -2.99
CA ILE A 193 4.87 -12.47 -4.30
C ILE A 193 3.57 -13.28 -4.19
N ARG A 194 3.40 -14.06 -3.13
CA ARG A 194 2.14 -14.78 -2.87
C ARG A 194 0.97 -13.84 -2.60
N TYR A 195 1.19 -12.71 -1.93
CA TYR A 195 0.17 -11.70 -1.74
C TYR A 195 -0.26 -11.09 -3.08
N LEU A 196 0.70 -10.67 -3.92
CA LEU A 196 0.43 -10.16 -5.27
C LEU A 196 -0.29 -11.18 -6.15
N GLY A 197 0.07 -12.47 -6.06
CA GLY A 197 -0.63 -13.54 -6.77
C GLY A 197 -2.10 -13.70 -6.37
N ARG A 198 -2.49 -13.30 -5.16
CA ARG A 198 -3.90 -13.26 -4.69
C ARG A 198 -4.63 -11.99 -5.11
N HIS A 199 -3.90 -10.94 -5.48
CA HIS A 199 -4.41 -9.61 -5.83
C HIS A 199 -3.82 -9.14 -7.18
N PRO A 200 -4.18 -9.80 -8.29
CA PRO A 200 -3.54 -9.59 -9.59
C PRO A 200 -3.71 -8.17 -10.14
N ASN A 201 -4.80 -7.47 -9.77
CA ASN A 201 -5.02 -6.07 -10.11
C ASN A 201 -3.90 -5.14 -9.59
N LEU A 202 -3.25 -5.47 -8.47
CA LEU A 202 -2.13 -4.70 -7.97
C LEU A 202 -0.90 -4.78 -8.89
N LEU A 203 -0.70 -5.91 -9.60
CA LEU A 203 0.45 -6.08 -10.51
C LEU A 203 0.36 -5.13 -11.71
N ASP A 204 -0.83 -4.99 -12.28
CA ASP A 204 -1.06 -4.14 -13.46
C ASP A 204 -0.83 -2.66 -13.13
N GLU A 205 -1.29 -2.20 -11.96
CA GLU A 205 -1.11 -0.82 -11.51
C GLU A 205 0.32 -0.52 -11.04
N VAL A 206 1.00 -1.46 -10.39
CA VAL A 206 2.44 -1.32 -10.06
C VAL A 206 3.27 -1.20 -11.35
N HIS A 207 2.98 -2.01 -12.36
CA HIS A 207 3.64 -1.89 -13.67
C HIS A 207 3.35 -0.54 -14.34
N ALA A 208 2.10 -0.05 -14.25
CA ALA A 208 1.73 1.25 -14.79
C ALA A 208 2.49 2.41 -14.11
N LEU A 209 2.66 2.37 -12.78
CA LEU A 209 3.42 3.38 -12.03
C LEU A 209 4.92 3.36 -12.35
N GLN A 210 5.51 2.17 -12.47
CA GLN A 210 6.93 2.05 -12.84
C GLN A 210 7.22 2.59 -14.24
N GLN A 211 6.29 2.44 -15.18
CA GLN A 211 6.40 2.99 -16.54
C GLN A 211 6.11 4.49 -16.60
N GLY A 212 5.22 5.00 -15.72
CA GLY A 212 4.86 6.42 -15.66
C GLY A 212 5.89 7.32 -14.95
N GLY A 213 6.75 6.77 -14.10
CA GLY A 213 7.80 7.51 -13.38
C GLY A 213 9.11 7.73 -14.15
N SER A 214 9.17 7.36 -15.44
CA SER A 214 10.39 7.42 -16.28
C SER A 214 10.50 8.67 -17.17
N THR A 215 9.72 9.72 -16.88
CA THR A 215 9.74 11.01 -17.62
C THR A 215 10.09 12.17 -16.70
#